data_AF-A0A6A5FD09-F1
#
_entry.id   AF-A0A6A5FD09-F1
#
_cell.length_a   1.000
_cell.length_b   1.000
_cell.length_c   1.000
_cell.angle_alpha   90.00
_cell.angle_beta   90.00
_cell.angle_gamma   90.00
#
_symmetry.space_group_name_H-M   'P 1'
#
loop_
_entity.id
_entity.type
_entity.pdbx_description
1 polymer ?
#
loop_
_entity_poly.entity_id
_entity_poly.type
_entity_poly.pdbx_seq_one_letter_code
_entity_poly.pdbx_strand_id
1 'polypeptide(L)'
;MHMHTEETALLGTASMDLHILDHRLRVTSICKNGLVNFTHPLIKLIFLRNRTRCKFFSLTETPENYTVVLDEEGFKELQPSEHLKVESSIWLPLNVVSNGNSSSSSQAVGVTKIAKSVIAPLAQQHVSVFMLSTYQTDFILVREKDLSVVIQTLEEEFNIYKEVGGESVPMHCQEVSNGLQKNGKEAIQPTVHPVLIPQNQFCVMSLDPDTLPSIATTLIDVLFYSNCPKEDAQSSPNQDLDCIKFFSFSLIDGYISLVMDTEAQRQFPADLLFTSSSGELWRMVRIGGQPLGFGEATFF
;
A
#
# COMPACT_ATOMS: atom_id res chain seq x y z
N MET A 1 -39.14 48.31 12.16
CA MET A 1 -38.13 48.51 11.11
C MET A 1 -36.78 48.03 11.64
N HIS A 2 -36.61 46.70 11.70
CA HIS A 2 -35.30 46.08 11.91
C HIS A 2 -35.27 44.86 10.99
N MET A 3 -34.53 45.04 9.90
CA MET A 3 -34.14 44.00 8.97
C MET A 3 -33.11 43.13 9.70
N HIS A 4 -33.47 41.88 9.99
CA HIS A 4 -32.48 40.84 10.17
C HIS A 4 -32.12 40.33 8.78
N THR A 5 -30.94 40.69 8.32
CA THR A 5 -30.32 40.16 7.11
C THR A 5 -29.97 38.70 7.37
N GLU A 6 -30.54 37.79 6.58
CA GLU A 6 -30.13 36.39 6.50
C GLU A 6 -28.70 36.32 5.97
N GLU A 7 -27.75 36.09 6.87
CA GLU A 7 -26.40 35.68 6.53
C GLU A 7 -26.37 34.15 6.52
N THR A 8 -26.87 33.58 5.41
CA THR A 8 -26.62 32.17 5.05
C THR A 8 -25.14 32.02 4.74
N ALA A 9 -24.33 31.86 5.80
CA ALA A 9 -22.97 31.36 5.68
C ALA A 9 -23.06 29.91 5.23
N LEU A 10 -22.73 29.70 3.95
CA LEU A 10 -22.42 28.42 3.34
C LEU A 10 -21.50 27.62 4.25
N LEU A 11 -22.04 26.62 4.97
CA LEU A 11 -21.25 25.51 5.45
C LEU A 11 -20.77 24.75 4.21
N GLY A 12 -19.61 25.14 3.68
CA GLY A 12 -18.89 24.30 2.74
C GLY A 12 -18.61 22.98 3.44
N THR A 13 -19.30 21.92 3.01
CA THR A 13 -18.88 20.56 3.27
C THR A 13 -17.41 20.46 2.85
N ALA A 14 -16.51 20.10 3.76
CA ALA A 14 -15.12 19.87 3.42
C ALA A 14 -15.09 18.84 2.29
N SER A 15 -14.83 19.29 1.07
CA SER A 15 -14.83 18.44 -0.11
C SER A 15 -13.53 17.65 -0.09
N MET A 16 -13.64 16.32 -0.12
CA MET A 16 -12.47 15.45 -0.22
C MET A 16 -12.15 15.24 -1.68
N ASP A 17 -10.86 15.27 -2.01
CA ASP A 17 -10.38 15.05 -3.36
C ASP A 17 -9.80 13.63 -3.46
N LEU A 18 -10.22 12.90 -4.49
CA LEU A 18 -9.70 11.58 -4.82
C LEU A 18 -8.80 11.70 -6.04
N HIS A 19 -7.52 11.39 -5.90
CA HIS A 19 -6.56 11.40 -6.99
C HIS A 19 -6.26 9.98 -7.46
N ILE A 20 -6.50 9.72 -8.74
CA ILE A 20 -6.02 8.54 -9.45
C ILE A 20 -4.63 8.88 -9.98
N LEU A 21 -3.60 8.27 -9.41
CA LEU A 21 -2.22 8.61 -9.77
C LEU A 21 -1.82 7.98 -11.10
N ASP A 22 -0.83 8.58 -11.78
CA ASP A 22 -0.33 8.15 -13.09
C ASP A 22 0.64 6.96 -13.00
N HIS A 23 0.20 5.90 -12.30
CA HIS A 23 0.98 4.68 -12.09
C HIS A 23 0.15 3.45 -12.48
N ARG A 24 0.72 2.59 -13.33
CA ARG A 24 0.13 1.29 -13.68
C ARG A 24 0.92 0.21 -12.96
N LEU A 25 0.31 -0.40 -11.95
CA LEU A 25 0.98 -1.27 -11.00
C LEU A 25 0.73 -2.74 -11.29
N ARG A 26 1.75 -3.55 -11.04
CA ARG A 26 1.71 -5.01 -11.01
C ARG A 26 1.94 -5.48 -9.59
N VAL A 27 1.13 -6.44 -9.15
CA VAL A 27 1.31 -7.11 -7.88
C VAL A 27 1.91 -8.49 -8.14
N THR A 28 3.02 -8.77 -7.48
CA THR A 28 3.76 -10.03 -7.63
C THR A 28 4.11 -10.62 -6.28
N SER A 29 4.39 -11.91 -6.24
CA SER A 29 4.82 -12.62 -5.06
C SER A 29 5.99 -13.54 -5.42
N ILE A 30 7.12 -13.34 -4.73
CA ILE A 30 8.34 -14.13 -4.86
C ILE A 30 8.39 -15.09 -3.67
N CYS A 31 8.45 -16.40 -3.94
CA CYS A 31 8.61 -17.38 -2.86
C CYS A 31 9.99 -17.26 -2.19
N LYS A 32 10.06 -17.56 -0.88
CA LYS A 32 11.31 -17.44 -0.09
C LYS A 32 12.51 -18.17 -0.74
N ASN A 33 12.29 -19.39 -1.22
CA ASN A 33 13.35 -20.22 -1.82
C ASN A 33 13.89 -19.65 -3.14
N GLY A 34 13.12 -18.82 -3.83
CA GLY A 34 13.52 -18.21 -5.10
C GLY A 34 14.12 -16.81 -4.96
N LEU A 35 14.17 -16.24 -3.75
CA LEU A 35 14.60 -14.86 -3.53
C LEU A 35 15.99 -14.58 -4.12
N VAL A 36 16.91 -15.54 -4.02
CA VAL A 36 18.27 -15.46 -4.55
C VAL A 36 18.31 -15.13 -6.05
N ASN A 37 17.34 -15.62 -6.81
CA ASN A 37 17.24 -15.37 -8.26
C ASN A 37 16.78 -13.93 -8.55
N PHE A 38 16.17 -13.26 -7.56
CA PHE A 38 15.64 -11.90 -7.66
C PHE A 38 16.50 -10.87 -6.91
N THR A 39 17.59 -11.27 -6.24
CA THR A 39 18.45 -10.34 -5.51
C THR A 39 18.99 -9.24 -6.43
N HIS A 40 19.52 -9.59 -7.61
CA HIS A 40 20.04 -8.58 -8.55
C HIS A 40 19.00 -7.51 -8.95
N PRO A 41 17.81 -7.87 -9.49
CA PRO A 41 16.82 -6.85 -9.84
C PRO A 41 16.27 -6.10 -8.62
N LEU A 42 16.06 -6.76 -7.47
CA LEU A 42 15.58 -6.09 -6.26
C LEU A 42 16.59 -5.06 -5.73
N ILE A 43 17.89 -5.40 -5.70
CA ILE A 43 18.96 -4.45 -5.34
C ILE A 43 18.98 -3.26 -6.30
N LYS A 44 18.80 -3.51 -7.61
CA LYS A 44 18.72 -2.45 -8.62
C LYS A 44 17.55 -1.51 -8.36
N LEU A 45 16.37 -2.06 -8.05
CA LEU A 45 15.15 -1.29 -7.76
C LEU A 45 15.25 -0.48 -6.45
N ILE A 46 15.90 -1.04 -5.42
CA ILE A 46 16.04 -0.39 -4.10
C ILE A 46 17.11 0.71 -4.14
N PHE A 47 18.31 0.41 -4.62
CA PHE A 47 19.49 1.27 -4.42
C PHE A 47 19.94 2.03 -5.67
N LEU A 48 19.58 1.55 -6.86
CA LEU A 48 20.12 2.06 -8.13
C LEU A 48 19.06 2.81 -8.92
N ARG A 49 18.45 3.84 -8.32
CA ARG A 49 17.41 4.69 -8.95
C ARG A 49 17.79 5.16 -10.36
N ASN A 50 19.06 5.55 -10.57
CA ASN A 50 19.54 6.02 -11.89
C ASN A 50 19.66 4.92 -12.96
N ARG A 51 19.40 3.64 -12.60
CA ARG A 51 19.48 2.48 -13.49
C ARG A 51 18.11 1.94 -13.88
N THR A 52 17.03 2.51 -13.35
CA THR A 52 15.65 2.13 -13.64
C THR A 52 14.78 3.38 -13.82
N ARG A 53 13.65 3.24 -14.51
CA ARG A 53 12.62 4.29 -14.60
C ARG A 53 11.46 4.04 -13.64
N CYS A 54 11.59 3.02 -12.79
CA CYS A 54 10.62 2.70 -11.75
C CYS A 54 10.47 3.88 -10.78
N LYS A 55 9.24 4.35 -10.63
CA LYS A 55 8.81 5.40 -9.71
C LYS A 55 7.96 4.84 -8.57
N PHE A 56 7.31 3.71 -8.76
CA PHE A 56 6.53 3.04 -7.73
C PHE A 56 7.10 1.66 -7.45
N PHE A 57 7.68 1.48 -6.27
CA PHE A 57 8.19 0.20 -5.80
C PHE A 57 7.85 -0.02 -4.33
N SER A 58 7.31 -1.19 -3.99
CA SER A 58 7.07 -1.62 -2.63
C SER A 58 7.41 -3.10 -2.52
N LEU A 59 8.21 -3.46 -1.54
CA LEU A 59 8.65 -4.80 -1.21
C LEU A 59 8.26 -5.09 0.24
N THR A 60 7.36 -6.05 0.42
CA THR A 60 6.91 -6.48 1.75
C THR A 60 7.27 -7.94 1.95
N GLU A 61 8.14 -8.19 2.92
CA GLU A 61 8.46 -9.50 3.43
C GLU A 61 7.39 -9.97 4.42
N THR A 62 6.83 -11.15 4.18
CA THR A 62 5.99 -11.90 5.13
C THR A 62 6.66 -13.24 5.47
N PRO A 63 6.12 -14.06 6.39
CA PRO A 63 6.66 -15.40 6.62
C PRO A 63 6.59 -16.29 5.37
N GLU A 64 5.57 -16.11 4.53
CA GLU A 64 5.29 -17.00 3.40
C GLU A 64 6.05 -16.61 2.13
N ASN A 65 6.22 -15.31 1.86
CA ASN A 65 6.77 -14.83 0.60
C ASN A 65 7.27 -13.37 0.71
N TYR A 66 7.74 -12.85 -0.41
CA TYR A 66 7.96 -11.42 -0.64
C TYR A 66 6.92 -10.93 -1.63
N THR A 67 6.04 -10.04 -1.18
CA THR A 67 5.09 -9.36 -2.06
C THR A 67 5.76 -8.12 -2.64
N VAL A 68 5.77 -7.99 -3.96
CA VAL A 68 6.33 -6.83 -4.66
C VAL A 68 5.23 -6.15 -5.45
N VAL A 69 4.97 -4.88 -5.13
CA VAL A 69 4.08 -4.00 -5.87
C VAL A 69 4.96 -2.99 -6.60
N LEU A 70 4.88 -2.96 -7.92
CA LEU A 70 5.74 -2.11 -8.72
C LEU A 70 5.09 -1.66 -10.01
N ASP A 71 5.51 -0.52 -10.54
CA ASP A 71 5.04 -0.04 -11.84
C ASP A 71 5.51 -0.92 -13.02
N GLU A 72 4.96 -0.67 -14.21
CA GLU A 72 5.32 -1.41 -15.42
C GLU A 72 6.80 -1.31 -15.81
N GLU A 73 7.50 -0.23 -15.44
CA GLU A 73 8.93 -0.06 -15.71
C GLU A 73 9.77 -0.92 -14.77
N GLY A 74 9.44 -0.94 -13.48
CA GLY A 74 10.06 -1.83 -12.51
C GLY A 74 9.77 -3.30 -12.80
N PHE A 75 8.56 -3.63 -13.25
CA PHE A 75 8.16 -5.00 -13.57
C PHE A 75 9.02 -5.63 -14.67
N LYS A 76 9.52 -4.84 -15.63
CA LYS A 76 10.43 -5.31 -16.70
C LYS A 76 11.76 -5.85 -16.17
N GLU A 77 12.17 -5.46 -14.97
CA GLU A 77 13.39 -5.95 -14.33
C GLU A 77 13.22 -7.37 -13.76
N LEU A 78 11.97 -7.81 -13.48
CA LEU A 78 11.68 -9.12 -12.91
C LEU A 78 11.54 -10.17 -14.01
N GLN A 79 12.46 -11.13 -14.04
CA GLN A 79 12.40 -12.24 -15.00
C GLN A 79 11.33 -13.27 -14.57
N PRO A 80 10.49 -13.76 -15.51
CA PRO A 80 9.56 -14.84 -15.22
C PRO A 80 10.29 -16.09 -14.71
N SER A 81 9.77 -16.70 -13.65
CA SER A 81 10.28 -17.97 -13.12
C SER A 81 9.18 -18.71 -12.37
N GLU A 82 9.39 -19.98 -12.05
CA GLU A 82 8.48 -20.77 -11.20
C GLU A 82 8.31 -20.18 -9.79
N HIS A 83 9.26 -19.37 -9.35
CA HIS A 83 9.29 -18.75 -8.04
C HIS A 83 8.57 -17.39 -7.98
N LEU A 84 8.14 -16.86 -9.14
CA LEU A 84 7.46 -15.57 -9.26
C LEU A 84 6.01 -15.79 -9.68
N LYS A 85 5.08 -15.48 -8.78
CA LYS A 85 3.65 -15.41 -9.08
C LYS A 85 3.29 -13.98 -9.41
N VAL A 86 2.60 -13.79 -10.52
CA VAL A 86 2.21 -12.46 -11.00
C VAL A 86 0.69 -12.40 -11.07
N GLU A 87 0.10 -11.37 -10.49
CA GLU A 87 -1.32 -11.11 -10.64
C GLU A 87 -1.62 -10.61 -12.06
N SER A 88 -2.75 -11.09 -12.61
CA SER A 88 -3.15 -10.89 -13.99
C SER A 88 -3.63 -9.48 -14.32
N SER A 89 -4.19 -8.78 -13.33
CA SER A 89 -4.75 -7.45 -13.50
C SER A 89 -3.68 -6.38 -13.33
N ILE A 90 -3.94 -5.22 -13.92
CA ILE A 90 -3.20 -3.99 -13.68
C ILE A 90 -3.96 -3.23 -12.60
N TRP A 91 -3.21 -2.64 -11.68
CA TRP A 91 -3.75 -1.92 -10.52
C TRP A 91 -3.42 -0.44 -10.63
N LEU A 92 -4.40 0.41 -10.31
CA LEU A 92 -4.28 1.85 -10.28
C LEU A 92 -4.33 2.30 -8.82
N PRO A 93 -3.32 3.05 -8.33
CA PRO A 93 -3.34 3.57 -6.98
C PRO A 93 -4.21 4.83 -6.90
N LEU A 94 -5.14 4.81 -5.96
CA LEU A 94 -5.94 5.96 -5.55
C LEU A 94 -5.34 6.54 -4.28
N ASN A 95 -5.33 7.87 -4.20
CA ASN A 95 -4.90 8.62 -3.03
C ASN A 95 -6.00 9.62 -2.62
N VAL A 96 -6.38 9.62 -1.35
CA VAL A 96 -7.41 10.52 -0.83
C VAL A 96 -6.73 11.69 -0.13
N VAL A 97 -7.01 12.91 -0.59
CA VAL A 97 -6.47 14.13 0.00
C VAL A 97 -7.64 14.95 0.58
N SER A 98 -7.53 15.30 1.86
CA SER A 98 -8.52 16.18 2.49
C SER A 98 -8.07 17.62 2.35
N ASN A 99 -8.79 18.43 1.58
CA ASN A 99 -8.61 19.89 1.52
C ASN A 99 -9.20 20.56 2.78
N GLY A 100 -8.57 20.29 3.92
CA GLY A 100 -8.83 21.00 5.17
C GLY A 100 -8.03 22.29 5.19
N ASN A 101 -8.74 23.43 5.21
CA ASN A 101 -8.17 24.76 5.27
C ASN A 101 -7.43 24.98 6.61
N SER A 102 -6.19 24.52 6.73
CA SER A 102 -5.30 24.86 7.84
C SER A 102 -3.85 24.78 7.39
N SER A 103 -3.21 25.94 7.37
CA SER A 103 -1.76 26.08 7.39
C SER A 103 -1.12 25.08 8.37
N SER A 104 -0.14 24.34 7.87
CA SER A 104 0.76 23.42 8.59
C SER A 104 0.39 21.92 8.53
N SER A 105 1.28 21.15 7.91
CA SER A 105 1.33 19.68 7.77
C SER A 105 0.18 19.02 7.01
N SER A 106 0.50 18.46 5.83
CA SER A 106 -0.30 17.46 5.12
C SER A 106 -0.57 16.29 6.05
N GLN A 107 -1.68 16.32 6.79
CA GLN A 107 -2.10 15.18 7.59
C GLN A 107 -2.61 14.12 6.63
N ALA A 108 -1.80 13.07 6.44
CA ALA A 108 -2.25 11.84 5.83
C ALA A 108 -3.57 11.42 6.50
N VAL A 109 -4.63 11.31 5.71
CA VAL A 109 -5.94 10.88 6.19
C VAL A 109 -5.83 9.39 6.47
N GLY A 110 -5.57 9.01 7.72
CA GLY A 110 -5.37 7.60 8.06
C GLY A 110 -6.53 6.70 7.61
N VAL A 111 -6.19 5.46 7.23
CA VAL A 111 -7.09 4.37 6.74
C VAL A 111 -8.49 4.37 7.38
N THR A 112 -8.63 4.63 8.68
CA THR A 112 -9.93 4.62 9.38
C THR A 112 -10.95 5.64 8.83
N LYS A 113 -10.51 6.81 8.35
CA LYS A 113 -11.39 7.79 7.72
C LYS A 113 -11.76 7.36 6.30
N ILE A 114 -10.81 6.76 5.58
CA ILE A 114 -10.98 6.27 4.20
C ILE A 114 -11.82 4.98 4.15
N ALA A 115 -11.78 4.16 5.19
CA ALA A 115 -12.49 2.88 5.25
C ALA A 115 -14.01 3.05 5.12
N LYS A 116 -14.57 4.12 5.66
CA LYS A 116 -16.02 4.38 5.58
C LYS A 116 -16.43 5.01 4.26
N SER A 117 -15.66 5.97 3.75
CA SER A 117 -16.04 6.77 2.58
C SER A 117 -15.58 6.15 1.25
N VAL A 118 -14.55 5.32 1.25
CA VAL A 118 -14.03 4.69 0.02
C VAL A 118 -14.16 3.18 0.06
N ILE A 119 -13.64 2.52 1.10
CA ILE A 119 -13.58 1.04 1.10
C ILE A 119 -14.98 0.41 1.16
N ALA A 120 -15.85 0.91 2.05
CA ALA A 120 -17.20 0.35 2.20
C ALA A 120 -18.08 0.49 0.93
N PRO A 121 -18.16 1.67 0.27
CA PRO A 121 -18.89 1.79 -1.00
C PRO A 121 -18.33 0.90 -2.12
N LEU A 122 -17.00 0.78 -2.24
CA LEU A 122 -16.37 -0.08 -3.24
C LEU A 122 -16.67 -1.57 -2.99
N ALA A 123 -16.65 -2.01 -1.74
CA ALA A 123 -16.99 -3.38 -1.37
C ALA A 123 -18.46 -3.72 -1.70
N GLN A 124 -19.39 -2.78 -1.51
CA GLN A 124 -20.81 -2.96 -1.87
C GLN A 124 -21.01 -3.15 -3.38
N GLN A 125 -20.13 -2.58 -4.21
CA GLN A 125 -20.13 -2.74 -5.67
C GLN A 125 -19.27 -3.92 -6.14
N HIS A 126 -18.83 -4.80 -5.22
CA HIS A 126 -17.97 -5.95 -5.50
C HIS A 126 -16.62 -5.59 -6.17
N VAL A 127 -16.09 -4.40 -5.88
CA VAL A 127 -14.76 -3.98 -6.32
C VAL A 127 -13.72 -4.51 -5.33
N SER A 128 -12.77 -5.31 -5.82
CA SER A 128 -11.63 -5.77 -5.02
C SER A 128 -10.62 -4.62 -4.88
N VAL A 129 -10.18 -4.37 -3.65
CA VAL A 129 -9.16 -3.36 -3.33
C VAL A 129 -7.91 -4.01 -2.72
N PHE A 130 -6.76 -3.39 -2.91
CA PHE A 130 -5.52 -3.75 -2.22
C PHE A 130 -4.98 -2.51 -1.50
N MET A 131 -4.77 -2.60 -0.19
CA MET A 131 -4.33 -1.47 0.61
C MET A 131 -2.81 -1.47 0.74
N LEU A 132 -2.19 -0.31 0.49
CA LEU A 132 -0.77 -0.08 0.73
C LEU A 132 -0.59 1.22 1.51
N SER A 133 -0.45 1.10 2.82
CA SER A 133 -0.13 2.21 3.72
C SER A 133 1.38 2.46 3.75
N THR A 134 1.77 3.72 3.65
CA THR A 134 3.15 4.18 3.78
C THR A 134 3.26 5.23 4.88
N TYR A 135 4.47 5.64 5.23
CA TYR A 135 4.70 6.76 6.15
C TYR A 135 4.06 8.05 5.64
N GLN A 136 4.03 8.27 4.32
CA GLN A 136 3.55 9.52 3.72
C GLN A 136 2.04 9.53 3.50
N THR A 137 1.46 8.45 2.99
CA THR A 137 0.03 8.36 2.68
C THR A 137 -0.46 6.91 2.59
N ASP A 138 -1.78 6.76 2.51
CA ASP A 138 -2.48 5.51 2.27
C ASP A 138 -2.88 5.39 0.80
N PHE A 139 -2.35 4.37 0.10
CA PHE A 139 -2.75 4.05 -1.27
C PHE A 139 -3.80 2.96 -1.29
N ILE A 140 -4.86 3.17 -2.08
CA ILE A 140 -5.90 2.17 -2.33
C ILE A 140 -5.76 1.74 -3.78
N LEU A 141 -5.34 0.50 -4.00
CA LEU A 141 -5.15 -0.03 -5.34
C LEU A 141 -6.46 -0.67 -5.81
N VAL A 142 -6.92 -0.24 -6.99
CA VAL A 142 -8.10 -0.81 -7.67
C VAL A 142 -7.68 -1.39 -9.02
N ARG A 143 -8.38 -2.41 -9.50
CA ARG A 143 -8.07 -2.97 -10.83
C ARG A 143 -8.49 -1.98 -11.92
N GLU A 144 -7.65 -1.81 -12.94
CA GLU A 144 -7.90 -0.90 -14.06
C GLU A 144 -9.26 -1.14 -14.73
N LYS A 145 -9.68 -2.42 -14.84
CA LYS A 145 -10.98 -2.82 -15.39
C LYS A 145 -12.20 -2.37 -14.57
N ASP A 146 -12.02 -2.11 -13.27
CA ASP A 146 -13.09 -1.73 -12.36
C ASP A 146 -13.17 -0.19 -12.20
N LEU A 147 -12.29 0.57 -12.87
CA LEU A 147 -12.18 2.03 -12.72
C LEU A 147 -13.50 2.77 -12.99
N SER A 148 -14.26 2.35 -14.00
CA SER A 148 -15.57 2.96 -14.32
C SER A 148 -16.53 2.88 -13.14
N VAL A 149 -16.56 1.73 -12.46
CA VAL A 149 -17.41 1.50 -11.29
C VAL A 149 -16.91 2.33 -10.10
N VAL A 150 -15.58 2.42 -9.92
CA VAL A 150 -14.97 3.26 -8.88
C VAL A 150 -15.39 4.72 -9.02
N ILE A 151 -15.29 5.29 -10.22
CA ILE A 151 -15.66 6.69 -10.49
C ILE A 151 -17.14 6.91 -10.18
N GLN A 152 -18.02 6.06 -10.73
CA GLN A 152 -19.45 6.18 -10.51
C GLN A 152 -19.85 6.02 -9.03
N THR A 153 -19.12 5.21 -8.27
CA THR A 153 -19.41 4.96 -6.86
C THR A 153 -18.97 6.11 -5.96
N LEU A 154 -17.87 6.79 -6.31
CA LEU A 154 -17.23 7.80 -5.45
C LEU A 154 -17.49 9.25 -5.91
N GLU A 155 -18.04 9.47 -7.10
CA GLU A 155 -18.30 10.83 -7.62
C GLU A 155 -19.32 11.64 -6.80
N GLU A 156 -20.20 10.98 -6.04
CA GLU A 156 -21.17 11.66 -5.17
C GLU A 156 -20.50 12.26 -3.92
N GLU A 157 -19.41 11.66 -3.43
CA GLU A 157 -18.72 12.07 -2.19
C GLU A 157 -17.39 12.79 -2.44
N PHE A 158 -16.74 12.56 -3.59
CA PHE A 158 -15.39 13.04 -3.88
C PHE A 158 -15.32 13.79 -5.21
N ASN A 159 -14.49 14.84 -5.24
CA ASN A 159 -14.01 15.36 -6.53
C ASN A 159 -12.90 14.43 -7.04
N ILE A 160 -13.14 13.80 -8.19
CA ILE A 160 -12.20 12.83 -8.73
C ILE A 160 -11.27 13.52 -9.74
N TYR A 161 -9.98 13.41 -9.50
CA TYR A 161 -8.92 13.88 -10.38
C TYR A 161 -8.09 12.70 -10.86
N LYS A 162 -7.64 12.77 -12.11
CA LYS A 162 -6.67 11.85 -12.69
C LYS A 162 -5.38 12.60 -12.97
N GLU A 163 -4.28 12.06 -12.46
CA GLU A 163 -2.97 12.58 -12.77
C GLU A 163 -2.54 12.13 -14.17
N VAL A 164 -2.13 13.09 -15.01
CA VAL A 164 -1.58 12.82 -16.34
C VAL A 164 -0.33 13.67 -16.50
N GLY A 165 0.84 13.04 -16.56
CA GLY A 165 2.10 13.77 -16.71
C GLY A 165 2.42 14.74 -15.56
N GLY A 166 1.88 14.49 -14.36
CA GLY A 166 2.06 15.34 -13.17
C GLY A 166 0.99 16.43 -12.98
N GLU A 167 0.02 16.55 -13.90
CA GLU A 167 -1.09 17.49 -13.77
C GLU A 167 -2.37 16.75 -13.35
N SER A 168 -3.12 17.31 -12.39
CA SER A 168 -4.41 16.77 -11.95
C SER A 168 -5.54 17.27 -12.84
N VAL A 169 -6.11 16.37 -13.64
CA VAL A 169 -7.23 16.65 -14.55
C VAL A 169 -8.53 16.15 -13.91
N PRO A 170 -9.59 16.99 -13.80
CA PRO A 170 -10.86 16.54 -13.24
C PRO A 170 -11.50 15.50 -14.16
N MET A 171 -12.01 14.43 -13.57
CA MET A 171 -12.76 13.40 -14.29
C MET A 171 -14.25 13.58 -14.07
N HIS A 172 -15.03 13.47 -15.14
CA HIS A 172 -16.50 13.40 -15.09
C HIS A 172 -16.96 12.17 -15.87
N CYS A 173 -18.02 11.51 -15.39
CA CYS A 173 -18.53 10.23 -15.89
C CYS A 173 -18.85 10.13 -17.40
N GLN A 174 -18.81 11.22 -18.17
CA GLN A 174 -19.18 11.21 -19.59
C GLN A 174 -18.18 10.51 -20.52
N GLU A 175 -16.90 10.35 -20.13
CA GLU A 175 -15.88 9.73 -21.00
C GLU A 175 -15.83 8.18 -20.97
N VAL A 176 -16.59 7.52 -20.08
CA VAL A 176 -16.49 6.06 -19.87
C VAL A 176 -17.75 5.29 -20.31
N SER A 177 -18.50 5.86 -21.26
CA SER A 177 -19.78 5.34 -21.75
C SER A 177 -19.70 4.16 -22.74
N ASN A 178 -18.60 3.39 -22.74
CA ASN A 178 -18.48 2.18 -23.55
C ASN A 178 -17.95 1.00 -22.74
N GLY A 179 -18.86 0.30 -22.03
CA GLY A 179 -18.55 -1.04 -21.53
C GLY A 179 -19.13 -1.42 -20.18
N LEU A 180 -20.34 -1.00 -19.82
CA LEU A 180 -21.04 -1.56 -18.67
C LEU A 180 -21.46 -3.02 -18.96
N GLN A 181 -20.49 -3.92 -19.07
CA GLN A 181 -20.72 -5.33 -18.81
C GLN A 181 -20.90 -5.43 -17.30
N LYS A 182 -22.15 -5.58 -16.85
CA LYS A 182 -22.43 -6.12 -15.52
C LYS A 182 -21.57 -7.38 -15.38
N ASN A 183 -20.52 -7.32 -14.56
CA ASN A 183 -19.74 -8.49 -14.22
C ASN A 183 -20.72 -9.49 -13.58
N GLY A 184 -21.19 -10.45 -14.37
CA GLY A 184 -21.95 -11.61 -13.91
C GLY A 184 -21.05 -12.58 -13.14
N LYS A 185 -20.22 -12.04 -12.23
CA LYS A 185 -19.50 -12.85 -11.27
C LYS A 185 -20.50 -13.19 -10.17
N GLU A 186 -20.71 -14.48 -9.99
CA GLU A 186 -21.42 -15.03 -8.83
C GLU A 186 -20.95 -14.28 -7.59
N ALA A 187 -21.91 -13.77 -6.81
CA ALA A 187 -21.62 -13.05 -5.58
C ALA A 187 -20.84 -13.99 -4.65
N ILE A 188 -19.52 -13.82 -4.59
CA ILE A 188 -18.69 -14.48 -3.61
C ILE A 188 -19.21 -13.98 -2.26
N GLN A 189 -19.79 -14.89 -1.48
CA GLN A 189 -20.35 -14.53 -0.18
C GLN A 189 -19.24 -13.98 0.71
N PRO A 190 -19.51 -12.91 1.48
CA PRO A 190 -18.53 -12.38 2.41
C PRO A 190 -18.14 -13.47 3.41
N THR A 191 -16.88 -13.90 3.40
CA THR A 191 -16.35 -14.85 4.38
C THR A 191 -15.76 -14.09 5.57
N VAL A 192 -16.04 -14.58 6.78
CA VAL A 192 -15.38 -14.07 7.99
C VAL A 192 -13.98 -14.66 8.05
N HIS A 193 -12.95 -13.82 7.93
CA HIS A 193 -11.57 -14.27 7.98
C HIS A 193 -11.08 -14.29 9.44
N PRO A 194 -10.30 -15.33 9.83
CA PRO A 194 -9.70 -15.37 11.15
C PRO A 194 -8.66 -14.25 11.29
N VAL A 195 -8.52 -13.75 12.51
CA VAL A 195 -7.57 -12.69 12.86
C VAL A 195 -6.50 -13.24 13.78
N LEU A 196 -5.25 -12.90 13.52
CA LEU A 196 -4.10 -13.20 14.34
C LEU A 196 -3.41 -11.89 14.75
N ILE A 197 -3.08 -11.75 16.03
CA ILE A 197 -2.44 -10.55 16.58
C ILE A 197 -1.07 -10.97 17.14
N PRO A 198 0.01 -10.83 16.36
CA PRO A 198 1.37 -11.06 16.83
C PRO A 198 1.73 -10.08 17.97
N GLN A 199 2.69 -10.47 18.81
CA GLN A 199 3.18 -9.63 19.90
C GLN A 199 4.19 -8.58 19.44
N ASN A 200 4.68 -8.63 18.20
CA ASN A 200 5.61 -7.64 17.66
C ASN A 200 5.08 -6.22 17.86
N GLN A 201 6.02 -5.33 18.11
CA GLN A 201 5.80 -3.90 18.06
C GLN A 201 6.49 -3.36 16.81
N PHE A 202 5.72 -2.69 15.96
CA PHE A 202 6.19 -2.14 14.69
C PHE A 202 6.37 -0.63 14.79
N CYS A 203 7.39 -0.13 14.12
CA CYS A 203 7.57 1.29 13.83
C CYS A 203 7.31 1.54 12.35
N VAL A 204 6.71 2.71 12.06
CA VAL A 204 6.57 3.23 10.71
C VAL A 204 7.53 4.42 10.61
N MET A 205 8.51 4.31 9.71
CA MET A 205 9.64 5.23 9.61
C MET A 205 9.82 5.67 8.17
N SER A 206 10.51 6.80 8.02
CA SER A 206 10.94 7.31 6.72
C SER A 206 12.43 7.63 6.78
N LEU A 207 13.02 7.80 5.61
CA LEU A 207 14.45 8.01 5.42
C LEU A 207 14.68 9.03 4.31
N ASP A 208 15.70 9.86 4.45
CA ASP A 208 16.15 10.73 3.37
C ASP A 208 16.78 9.86 2.26
N PRO A 209 16.29 9.93 1.01
CA PRO A 209 16.86 9.17 -0.09
C PRO A 209 18.36 9.32 -0.28
N ASP A 210 18.94 10.47 0.06
CA ASP A 210 20.37 10.71 -0.07
C ASP A 210 21.18 9.93 0.97
N THR A 211 20.54 9.52 2.07
CA THR A 211 21.14 8.71 3.15
C THR A 211 20.89 7.21 2.98
N LEU A 212 20.06 6.79 2.02
CA LEU A 212 19.79 5.38 1.71
C LEU A 212 21.06 4.52 1.50
N PRO A 213 22.12 5.02 0.81
CA PRO A 213 23.37 4.26 0.67
C PRO A 213 24.04 3.93 2.02
N SER A 214 23.88 4.79 3.03
CA SER A 214 24.50 4.61 4.35
C SER A 214 23.91 3.44 5.13
N ILE A 215 22.64 3.09 4.89
CA ILE A 215 21.97 1.95 5.53
C ILE A 215 21.91 0.71 4.62
N ALA A 216 22.53 0.76 3.43
CA ALA A 216 22.32 -0.25 2.40
C ALA A 216 22.71 -1.65 2.86
N THR A 217 23.85 -1.81 3.53
CA THR A 217 24.32 -3.11 4.02
C THR A 217 23.37 -3.69 5.06
N THR A 218 22.91 -2.90 6.03
CA THR A 218 21.91 -3.31 7.02
C THR A 218 20.58 -3.68 6.36
N LEU A 219 20.09 -2.84 5.45
CA LEU A 219 18.83 -3.10 4.75
C LEU A 219 18.89 -4.38 3.92
N ILE A 220 20.03 -4.64 3.27
CA ILE A 220 20.28 -5.87 2.52
C ILE A 220 20.29 -7.08 3.46
N ASP A 221 20.97 -6.98 4.59
CA ASP A 221 21.02 -8.05 5.57
C ASP A 221 19.62 -8.40 6.11
N VAL A 222 18.84 -7.37 6.48
CA VAL A 222 17.47 -7.54 7.00
C VAL A 222 16.53 -8.14 5.96
N LEU A 223 16.59 -7.70 4.70
CA LEU A 223 15.68 -8.15 3.64
C LEU A 223 16.04 -9.52 3.05
N PHE A 224 17.33 -9.81 2.85
CA PHE A 224 17.77 -10.93 2.02
C PHE A 224 18.48 -12.05 2.79
N TYR A 225 19.04 -11.77 3.97
CA TYR A 225 19.93 -12.71 4.67
C TYR A 225 19.49 -13.06 6.10
N SER A 226 18.67 -12.21 6.73
CA SER A 226 18.06 -12.44 8.03
C SER A 226 17.00 -13.53 7.92
N ASN A 227 17.48 -14.78 7.90
CA ASN A 227 16.64 -15.96 7.78
C ASN A 227 15.63 -16.03 8.94
N CYS A 228 14.39 -16.32 8.55
CA CYS A 228 13.37 -16.93 9.39
C CYS A 228 14.01 -18.10 10.18
N PRO A 229 13.69 -18.30 11.48
CA PRO A 229 14.20 -19.44 12.22
C PRO A 229 13.98 -20.69 11.37
N LYS A 230 15.07 -21.40 11.07
CA LYS A 230 14.97 -22.71 10.43
C LYS A 230 14.03 -23.54 11.29
N GLU A 231 13.16 -24.33 10.67
CA GLU A 231 12.55 -25.48 11.31
C GLU A 231 13.67 -26.50 11.65
N ASP A 232 14.60 -26.12 12.52
CA ASP A 232 15.46 -27.06 13.21
C ASP A 232 14.57 -27.74 14.23
N ALA A 233 14.05 -28.88 13.80
CA ALA A 233 13.50 -29.88 14.68
C ALA A 233 14.42 -30.04 15.90
N GLN A 234 13.82 -29.89 17.10
CA GLN A 234 14.40 -30.13 18.43
C GLN A 234 14.96 -28.90 19.19
N SER A 235 14.14 -27.88 19.41
CA SER A 235 14.21 -27.10 20.66
C SER A 235 12.86 -26.51 21.06
N SER A 236 12.32 -26.99 22.19
CA SER A 236 11.24 -26.43 23.03
C SER A 236 9.98 -25.85 22.32
N PRO A 237 8.79 -26.47 22.47
CA PRO A 237 7.60 -26.09 21.70
C PRO A 237 6.88 -24.80 22.16
N ASN A 238 7.54 -23.86 22.85
CA ASN A 238 6.81 -22.83 23.62
C ASN A 238 7.48 -21.44 23.78
N GLN A 239 8.43 -20.99 22.94
CA GLN A 239 9.01 -19.64 23.12
C GLN A 239 9.07 -18.70 21.90
N ASP A 240 8.92 -19.15 20.65
CA ASP A 240 9.05 -18.28 19.47
C ASP A 240 7.79 -18.16 18.58
N LEU A 241 6.63 -18.63 19.04
CA LEU A 241 5.38 -18.63 18.27
C LEU A 241 4.61 -17.29 18.30
N ASP A 242 5.05 -16.32 19.09
CA ASP A 242 4.31 -15.09 19.35
C ASP A 242 4.67 -13.92 18.41
N CYS A 243 5.82 -13.98 17.75
CA CYS A 243 6.29 -12.94 16.84
C CYS A 243 6.24 -13.40 15.37
N ILE A 244 5.85 -12.50 14.48
CA ILE A 244 5.81 -12.70 13.04
C ILE A 244 6.96 -11.98 12.34
N LYS A 245 7.55 -12.59 11.31
CA LYS A 245 8.46 -11.89 10.41
C LYS A 245 7.66 -10.98 9.48
N PHE A 246 7.84 -9.68 9.62
CA PHE A 246 7.25 -8.69 8.72
C PHE A 246 8.19 -7.50 8.54
N PHE A 247 8.46 -7.15 7.29
CA PHE A 247 9.26 -5.97 6.95
C PHE A 247 8.74 -5.39 5.63
N SER A 248 8.46 -4.09 5.57
CA SER A 248 8.04 -3.41 4.35
C SER A 248 8.99 -2.28 4.03
N PHE A 249 9.47 -2.25 2.79
CA PHE A 249 10.22 -1.15 2.20
C PHE A 249 9.45 -0.64 1.00
N SER A 250 9.17 0.66 0.96
CA SER A 250 8.56 1.29 -0.20
C SER A 250 9.36 2.51 -0.66
N LEU A 251 9.47 2.65 -1.97
CA LEU A 251 10.15 3.71 -2.70
C LEU A 251 9.18 4.23 -3.76
N ILE A 252 8.44 5.30 -3.42
CA ILE A 252 7.35 5.81 -4.26
C ILE A 252 7.58 7.30 -4.52
N ASP A 253 7.71 7.67 -5.78
CA ASP A 253 7.94 9.05 -6.25
C ASP A 253 9.03 9.81 -5.49
N GLY A 254 10.11 9.09 -5.14
CA GLY A 254 11.23 9.68 -4.42
C GLY A 254 11.16 9.52 -2.91
N TYR A 255 10.00 9.21 -2.33
CA TYR A 255 9.83 9.02 -0.89
C TYR A 255 10.13 7.60 -0.45
N ILE A 256 10.75 7.45 0.72
CA ILE A 256 11.04 6.16 1.35
C ILE A 256 10.08 5.96 2.52
N SER A 257 9.52 4.76 2.61
CA SER A 257 8.74 4.32 3.77
C SER A 257 9.23 2.95 4.22
N LEU A 258 9.38 2.79 5.51
CA LEU A 258 9.86 1.58 6.18
C LEU A 258 8.85 1.18 7.26
N VAL A 259 8.45 -0.08 7.26
CA VAL A 259 7.71 -0.70 8.36
C VAL A 259 8.51 -1.89 8.84
N MET A 260 8.96 -1.86 10.09
CA MET A 260 9.80 -2.91 10.66
C MET A 260 9.50 -3.07 12.15
N ASP A 261 9.87 -4.21 12.72
CA ASP A 261 9.76 -4.41 14.15
C ASP A 261 10.87 -3.69 14.93
N THR A 262 10.68 -3.56 16.24
CA THR A 262 11.65 -2.91 17.12
C THR A 262 12.98 -3.65 17.21
N GLU A 263 13.05 -4.93 16.83
CA GLU A 263 14.30 -5.69 16.81
C GLU A 263 15.13 -5.35 15.57
N ALA A 264 14.52 -5.38 14.38
CA ALA A 264 15.15 -4.96 13.13
C ALA A 264 15.58 -3.48 13.21
N GLN A 265 14.74 -2.62 13.79
CA GLN A 265 15.04 -1.20 13.96
C GLN A 265 16.36 -0.95 14.73
N ARG A 266 16.71 -1.79 15.71
CA ARG A 266 17.98 -1.65 16.46
C ARG A 266 19.22 -1.92 15.65
N GLN A 267 19.10 -2.60 14.51
CA GLN A 267 20.21 -2.86 13.60
C GLN A 267 20.53 -1.64 12.72
N PHE A 268 19.60 -0.69 12.60
CA PHE A 268 19.78 0.53 11.83
C PHE A 268 20.40 1.65 12.67
N PRO A 269 21.19 2.55 12.04
CA PRO A 269 21.65 3.78 12.69
C PRO A 269 20.48 4.67 13.12
N ALA A 270 20.41 4.98 14.42
CA ALA A 270 19.28 5.70 15.02
C ALA A 270 19.15 7.17 14.58
N ASP A 271 20.21 7.74 14.03
CA ASP A 271 20.30 9.12 13.56
C ASP A 271 19.78 9.33 12.13
N LEU A 272 19.63 8.25 11.36
CA LEU A 272 19.21 8.31 9.96
C LEU A 272 17.70 8.09 9.79
N LEU A 273 17.08 7.24 10.64
CA LEU A 273 15.66 6.94 10.56
C LEU A 273 14.85 7.98 11.33
N PHE A 274 13.84 8.56 10.67
CA PHE A 274 12.91 9.47 11.33
C PHE A 274 11.51 8.87 11.43
N THR A 275 10.86 9.16 12.55
CA THR A 275 9.47 8.81 12.86
C THR A 275 8.73 10.03 13.39
N SER A 276 7.44 10.12 13.07
CA SER A 276 6.53 11.13 13.62
C SER A 276 5.97 10.73 14.98
N SER A 277 6.09 9.46 15.36
CA SER A 277 5.59 8.98 16.64
C SER A 277 6.57 9.32 17.76
N SER A 278 6.08 10.03 18.78
CA SER A 278 6.85 10.31 20.01
C SER A 278 6.92 9.07 20.91
N GLY A 279 7.45 7.96 20.39
CA GLY A 279 7.57 6.68 21.08
C GLY A 279 6.34 5.76 20.96
N GLU A 280 5.30 6.14 20.22
CA GLU A 280 4.18 5.24 19.94
C GLU A 280 4.57 4.18 18.90
N LEU A 281 4.25 2.93 19.23
CA LEU A 281 4.50 1.75 18.41
C LEU A 281 3.17 1.13 17.99
N TRP A 282 3.19 0.43 16.87
CA TRP A 282 2.01 -0.19 16.26
C TRP A 282 1.97 -1.68 16.54
N ARG A 283 0.77 -2.23 16.71
CA ARG A 283 0.55 -3.68 16.76
C ARG A 283 -0.11 -4.15 15.48
N MET A 284 0.36 -5.28 14.97
CA MET A 284 -0.18 -5.88 13.76
C MET A 284 -1.46 -6.64 14.05
N VAL A 285 -2.42 -6.51 13.14
CA VAL A 285 -3.60 -7.36 13.05
C VAL A 285 -3.52 -8.06 11.69
N ARG A 286 -3.14 -9.34 11.69
CA ARG A 286 -3.07 -10.16 10.48
C ARG A 286 -4.44 -10.77 10.21
N ILE A 287 -4.99 -10.50 9.04
CA ILE A 287 -6.31 -10.99 8.62
C ILE A 287 -6.10 -12.11 7.59
N GLY A 288 -6.81 -13.23 7.78
CA GLY A 288 -6.75 -14.38 6.89
C GLY A 288 -5.81 -15.49 7.35
N GLY A 289 -6.32 -16.73 7.33
CA GLY A 289 -5.57 -17.96 7.67
C GLY A 289 -5.01 -18.71 6.45
N GLN A 290 -5.40 -18.30 5.23
CA GLN A 290 -4.91 -18.82 3.96
C GLN A 290 -4.61 -17.65 3.02
N PRO A 291 -3.78 -17.82 1.96
CA PRO A 291 -3.57 -16.77 0.96
C PRO A 291 -4.90 -16.39 0.31
N LEU A 292 -5.34 -15.16 0.54
CA LEU A 292 -6.70 -14.70 0.25
C LEU A 292 -6.95 -14.47 -1.26
N GLY A 293 -5.89 -14.56 -2.07
CA GLY A 293 -5.95 -14.30 -3.50
C GLY A 293 -6.34 -12.85 -3.83
N PHE A 294 -6.50 -12.57 -5.12
CA PHE A 294 -6.86 -11.24 -5.63
C PHE A 294 -8.27 -11.20 -6.27
N GLY A 295 -8.99 -12.32 -6.14
CA GLY A 295 -10.30 -12.55 -6.75
C GLY A 295 -11.47 -12.31 -5.78
N GLU A 296 -11.24 -12.40 -4.47
CA GLU A 296 -12.25 -12.12 -3.47
C GLU A 296 -12.46 -10.60 -3.40
N ALA A 297 -13.68 -10.14 -3.68
CA ALA A 297 -14.09 -8.76 -3.47
C ALA A 297 -14.36 -8.50 -1.98
N THR A 298 -13.48 -9.00 -1.11
CA THR A 298 -13.80 -9.18 0.31
C THR A 298 -12.55 -9.02 1.15
N PHE A 299 -12.18 -7.76 1.44
CA PHE A 299 -11.52 -7.47 2.72
C PHE A 299 -12.21 -6.30 3.40
N PHE A 300 -12.97 -6.64 4.44
CA PHE A 300 -13.29 -5.80 5.59
C PHE A 300 -12.29 -6.11 6.70
#